data_AF-A0A1I5PEJ2-F1
#
_entry.id   AF-A0A1I5PEJ2-F1
#
_cell.length_a   1.000
_cell.length_b   1.000
_cell.length_c   1.000
_cell.angle_alpha   90.00
_cell.angle_beta   90.00
_cell.angle_gamma   90.00
#
_symmetry.space_group_name_H-M   'P 1'
#
loop_
_entity.id
_entity.type
_entity.pdbx_description
1 polymer ?
#
loop_
_entity_poly.entity_id
_entity_poly.type
_entity_poly.pdbx_seq_one_letter_code
_entity_poly.pdbx_strand_id
1 'polypeptide(L)'
;MKWLSFLRAALPFAIPVALAAAIYLLVGMLERSAYDAGHRAATTKGDLALMKLKTEHQEQELARARAAEASAKDAAKRLQDAQARNDKLAADLATQQRQHRKTTDYLSGEIARVNDLYRKALDAEPEPLPACVFTAGFVRVWDEATGARTPTALPAATDPERAAAQVAQARAADQLDSGISQNTLLAHHVRYAEQCKNTAAQLDALIDAVQEKH
;
A
#
# COMPACT_ATOMS: atom_id res chain seq x y z
N MET A 1 -43.85 -109.20 -2.03
CA MET A 1 -43.78 -108.40 -0.77
C MET A 1 -42.33 -108.12 -0.38
N LYS A 2 -41.60 -107.26 -1.11
CA LYS A 2 -40.21 -106.89 -0.74
C LYS A 2 -40.00 -105.37 -0.54
N TRP A 3 -40.98 -104.54 -0.93
CA TRP A 3 -40.87 -103.08 -0.80
C TRP A 3 -41.33 -102.56 0.58
N LEU A 4 -42.34 -103.21 1.19
CA LEU A 4 -42.82 -102.86 2.54
C LEU A 4 -41.80 -103.14 3.66
N SER A 5 -40.86 -104.07 3.47
CA SER A 5 -39.78 -104.34 4.43
C SER A 5 -38.65 -103.32 4.33
N PHE A 6 -38.36 -102.80 3.13
CA PHE A 6 -37.44 -101.67 2.95
C PHE A 6 -38.01 -100.37 3.54
N LEU A 7 -39.32 -100.13 3.42
CA LEU A 7 -39.98 -98.99 4.08
C LEU A 7 -39.93 -99.10 5.61
N ARG A 8 -40.10 -100.31 6.18
CA ARG A 8 -39.99 -100.54 7.63
C ARG A 8 -38.56 -100.44 8.16
N ALA A 9 -37.57 -100.82 7.35
CA ALA A 9 -36.14 -100.72 7.70
C ALA A 9 -35.56 -99.30 7.52
N ALA A 10 -36.15 -98.49 6.62
CA ALA A 10 -35.76 -97.09 6.41
C ALA A 10 -36.50 -96.11 7.33
N LEU A 11 -37.66 -96.49 7.89
CA LEU A 11 -38.42 -95.69 8.85
C LEU A 11 -37.62 -95.19 10.08
N PRO A 12 -36.74 -95.99 10.73
CA PRO A 12 -35.92 -95.50 11.84
C PRO A 12 -34.84 -94.50 11.42
N PHE A 13 -34.49 -94.41 10.13
CA PHE A 13 -33.53 -93.44 9.58
C PHE A 13 -34.21 -92.22 8.94
N ALA A 14 -35.48 -92.34 8.51
CA ALA A 14 -36.24 -91.23 7.95
C ALA A 14 -36.52 -90.12 8.98
N ILE A 15 -36.82 -90.50 10.22
CA ILE A 15 -37.06 -89.56 11.33
C ILE A 15 -35.81 -88.71 11.65
N PRO A 16 -34.61 -89.28 11.89
CA PRO A 16 -33.42 -88.47 12.18
C PRO A 16 -32.97 -87.62 10.98
N VAL A 17 -33.14 -88.09 9.74
CA VAL A 17 -32.84 -87.29 8.54
C VAL A 17 -33.80 -86.11 8.40
N ALA A 18 -35.10 -86.31 8.62
CA ALA A 18 -36.08 -85.22 8.63
C ALA A 18 -35.81 -84.21 9.76
N LEU A 19 -35.38 -84.69 10.93
CA LEU A 19 -34.94 -83.85 12.05
C LEU A 19 -33.69 -83.04 11.69
N ALA A 20 -32.68 -83.64 11.08
CA ALA A 20 -31.48 -82.95 10.63
C ALA A 20 -31.78 -81.90 9.55
N ALA A 21 -32.67 -82.21 8.59
CA ALA A 21 -33.12 -81.27 7.59
C ALA A 21 -33.92 -80.10 8.20
N ALA A 22 -34.79 -80.37 9.17
CA ALA A 22 -35.52 -79.35 9.91
C ALA A 22 -34.57 -78.44 10.71
N ILE A 23 -33.58 -79.00 11.39
CA ILE A 23 -32.54 -78.24 12.10
C ILE A 23 -31.73 -77.38 11.13
N TYR A 24 -31.31 -77.92 9.99
CA TYR A 24 -30.55 -77.17 8.98
C TYR A 24 -31.35 -75.98 8.43
N LEU A 25 -32.64 -76.17 8.12
CA LEU A 25 -33.52 -75.09 7.68
C LEU A 25 -33.74 -74.03 8.78
N LEU A 26 -33.83 -74.45 10.04
CA LEU A 26 -34.01 -73.56 11.18
C LEU A 26 -32.74 -72.73 11.43
N VAL A 27 -31.55 -73.34 11.33
CA VAL A 27 -30.26 -72.64 11.38
C VAL A 27 -30.15 -71.62 10.23
N GLY A 28 -30.47 -72.01 8.99
CA GLY A 28 -30.44 -71.09 7.85
C GLY A 28 -31.43 -69.92 7.98
N MET A 29 -32.58 -70.12 8.62
CA MET A 29 -33.55 -69.06 8.89
C MET A 29 -33.06 -68.11 10.00
N LEU A 30 -32.43 -68.64 11.05
CA LEU A 30 -31.81 -67.84 12.11
C LEU A 30 -30.64 -67.01 11.57
N GLU A 31 -29.77 -67.59 10.75
CA GLU A 31 -28.64 -66.88 10.11
C GLU A 31 -29.11 -65.73 9.22
N ARG A 32 -30.13 -65.95 8.37
CA ARG A 32 -30.71 -64.88 7.55
C ARG A 32 -31.34 -63.78 8.41
N SER A 33 -32.08 -64.15 9.45
CA SER A 33 -32.72 -63.16 10.33
C SER A 33 -31.68 -62.32 11.10
N ALA A 34 -30.59 -62.96 11.56
CA ALA A 34 -29.47 -62.31 12.22
C ALA A 34 -28.70 -61.40 11.25
N TYR A 35 -28.48 -61.87 10.01
CA TYR A 35 -27.85 -61.09 8.95
C TYR A 35 -28.69 -59.85 8.60
N ASP A 36 -29.98 -60.01 8.35
CA ASP A 36 -30.88 -58.91 7.99
C ASP A 36 -31.04 -57.89 9.13
N ALA A 37 -31.07 -58.37 10.37
CA ALA A 37 -31.09 -57.49 11.55
C ALA A 37 -29.77 -56.73 11.69
N GLY A 38 -28.63 -57.42 11.54
CA GLY A 38 -27.30 -56.82 11.57
C GLY A 38 -27.08 -55.80 10.45
N HIS A 39 -27.48 -56.15 9.22
CA HIS A 39 -27.37 -55.28 8.05
C HIS A 39 -28.23 -54.02 8.20
N ARG A 40 -29.50 -54.16 8.63
CA ARG A 40 -30.36 -53.00 8.92
C ARG A 40 -29.79 -52.12 10.03
N ALA A 41 -29.29 -52.71 11.11
CA ALA A 41 -28.65 -51.96 12.20
C ALA A 41 -27.37 -51.24 11.74
N ALA A 42 -26.57 -51.85 10.87
CA ALA A 42 -25.38 -51.24 10.30
C ALA A 42 -25.73 -50.08 9.35
N THR A 43 -26.69 -50.28 8.44
CA THR A 43 -27.15 -49.25 7.50
C THR A 43 -27.72 -48.04 8.24
N THR A 44 -28.61 -48.25 9.20
CA THR A 44 -29.19 -47.16 10.01
C THR A 44 -28.14 -46.37 10.80
N LYS A 45 -27.17 -47.04 11.42
CA LYS A 45 -26.04 -46.37 12.11
C LYS A 45 -25.15 -45.62 11.11
N GLY A 46 -24.90 -46.20 9.95
CA GLY A 46 -24.12 -45.58 8.86
C GLY A 46 -24.78 -44.31 8.34
N ASP A 47 -26.08 -44.36 8.04
CA ASP A 47 -26.87 -43.21 7.58
C ASP A 47 -26.91 -42.11 8.63
N LEU A 48 -27.09 -42.47 9.91
CA LEU A 48 -27.07 -41.51 11.01
C LEU A 48 -25.69 -40.85 11.17
N ALA A 49 -24.61 -41.62 11.10
CA ALA A 49 -23.25 -41.08 11.15
C ALA A 49 -22.96 -40.17 9.94
N LEU A 50 -23.42 -40.56 8.74
CA LEU A 50 -23.27 -39.76 7.52
C LEU A 50 -24.04 -38.43 7.63
N MET A 51 -25.28 -38.46 8.12
CA MET A 51 -26.08 -37.25 8.31
C MET A 51 -25.43 -36.33 9.34
N LYS A 52 -24.94 -36.88 10.47
CA LYS A 52 -24.23 -36.10 11.48
C LYS A 52 -22.98 -35.42 10.90
N LEU A 53 -22.17 -36.16 10.14
CA LEU A 53 -20.97 -35.63 9.50
C LEU A 53 -21.31 -34.52 8.49
N LYS A 54 -22.39 -34.70 7.70
CA LYS A 54 -22.86 -33.68 6.75
C LYS A 54 -23.30 -32.40 7.47
N THR A 55 -24.04 -32.51 8.57
CA THR A 55 -24.46 -31.35 9.37
C THR A 55 -23.26 -30.64 9.97
N GLU A 56 -22.34 -31.36 10.62
CA GLU A 56 -21.11 -30.77 11.18
C GLU A 56 -20.28 -30.06 10.11
N HIS A 57 -20.14 -30.66 8.93
CA HIS A 57 -19.43 -30.04 7.81
C HIS A 57 -20.15 -28.77 7.31
N GLN A 58 -21.48 -28.79 7.19
CA GLN A 58 -22.26 -27.61 6.80
C GLN A 58 -22.14 -26.47 7.83
N GLU A 59 -22.18 -26.79 9.12
CA GLU A 59 -21.99 -25.81 10.20
C GLU A 59 -20.59 -25.21 10.17
N GLN A 60 -19.56 -26.03 9.95
CA GLN A 60 -18.18 -25.56 9.79
C GLN A 60 -18.02 -24.65 8.58
N GLU A 61 -18.57 -25.02 7.42
CA GLU A 61 -18.53 -24.21 6.20
C GLU A 61 -19.26 -22.88 6.39
N LEU A 62 -20.43 -22.88 7.04
CA LEU A 62 -21.16 -21.66 7.39
C LEU A 62 -20.36 -20.77 8.35
N ALA A 63 -19.71 -21.37 9.36
CA ALA A 63 -18.87 -20.62 10.30
C ALA A 63 -17.66 -19.99 9.59
N ARG A 64 -16.99 -20.73 8.70
CA ARG A 64 -15.89 -20.22 7.87
C ARG A 64 -16.35 -19.10 6.95
N ALA A 65 -17.49 -19.27 6.27
CA ALA A 65 -18.06 -18.26 5.38
C ALA A 65 -18.38 -16.97 6.14
N ARG A 66 -19.00 -17.06 7.33
CA ARG A 66 -19.28 -15.89 8.18
C ARG A 66 -18.00 -15.21 8.66
N ALA A 67 -17.00 -15.98 9.07
CA ALA A 67 -15.71 -15.42 9.50
C ALA A 67 -14.98 -14.72 8.34
N ALA A 68 -15.01 -15.31 7.14
CA ALA A 68 -14.45 -14.72 5.93
C ALA A 68 -15.19 -13.42 5.55
N GLU A 69 -16.52 -13.42 5.61
CA GLU A 69 -17.34 -12.23 5.33
C GLU A 69 -17.04 -11.10 6.32
N ALA A 70 -16.98 -11.41 7.63
CA ALA A 70 -16.64 -10.42 8.66
C ALA A 70 -15.23 -9.86 8.44
N SER A 71 -14.24 -10.72 8.19
CA SER A 71 -12.87 -10.31 7.89
C SER A 71 -12.77 -9.44 6.65
N ALA A 72 -13.50 -9.80 5.58
CA ALA A 72 -13.56 -9.03 4.35
C ALA A 72 -14.20 -7.65 4.55
N LYS A 73 -15.29 -7.57 5.34
CA LYS A 73 -15.92 -6.30 5.70
C LYS A 73 -14.99 -5.41 6.52
N ASP A 74 -14.30 -5.98 7.51
CA ASP A 74 -13.33 -5.23 8.32
C ASP A 74 -12.14 -4.75 7.48
N ALA A 75 -11.64 -5.59 6.56
CA ALA A 75 -10.59 -5.20 5.62
C ALA A 75 -11.06 -4.08 4.67
N ALA A 76 -12.26 -4.19 4.11
CA ALA A 76 -12.85 -3.17 3.25
C ALA A 76 -13.04 -1.85 3.99
N LYS A 77 -13.53 -1.89 5.23
CA LYS A 77 -13.68 -0.69 6.07
C LYS A 77 -12.33 -0.03 6.36
N ARG A 78 -11.32 -0.81 6.78
CA ARG A 78 -9.96 -0.29 6.99
C ARG A 78 -9.38 0.36 5.74
N LEU A 79 -9.61 -0.25 4.58
CA LEU A 79 -9.18 0.30 3.30
C LEU A 79 -9.90 1.62 2.99
N GLN A 80 -11.22 1.66 3.15
CA GLN A 80 -12.02 2.86 2.93
C GLN A 80 -11.60 4.01 3.86
N ASP A 81 -11.41 3.72 5.15
CA ASP A 81 -10.95 4.70 6.14
C ASP A 81 -9.55 5.21 5.76
N ALA A 82 -8.65 4.33 5.31
CA ALA A 82 -7.32 4.74 4.84
C ALA A 82 -7.40 5.61 3.58
N GLN A 83 -8.25 5.26 2.62
CA GLN A 83 -8.46 6.06 1.41
C GLN A 83 -8.99 7.45 1.75
N ALA A 84 -10.04 7.54 2.58
CA ALA A 84 -10.60 8.82 2.99
C ALA A 84 -9.58 9.72 3.69
N ARG A 85 -8.70 9.15 4.53
CA ARG A 85 -7.60 9.90 5.15
C ARG A 85 -6.58 10.41 4.12
N ASN A 86 -6.14 9.55 3.21
CA ASN A 86 -5.19 9.94 2.16
C ASN A 86 -5.78 11.02 1.23
N ASP A 87 -7.05 10.90 0.86
CA ASP A 87 -7.76 11.89 0.04
C ASP A 87 -7.84 13.24 0.76
N LYS A 88 -8.10 13.23 2.07
CA LYS A 88 -8.08 14.44 2.90
C LYS A 88 -6.70 15.09 2.93
N LEU A 89 -5.64 14.32 3.22
CA LEU A 89 -4.27 14.84 3.22
C LEU A 89 -3.88 15.43 1.86
N ALA A 90 -4.24 14.75 0.77
CA ALA A 90 -4.00 15.24 -0.59
C ALA A 90 -4.74 16.55 -0.87
N ALA A 91 -6.00 16.68 -0.42
CA ALA A 91 -6.79 17.89 -0.57
C ALA A 91 -6.24 19.07 0.25
N ASP A 92 -5.80 18.80 1.48
CA ASP A 92 -5.21 19.79 2.38
C ASP A 92 -3.87 20.29 1.83
N LEU A 93 -2.99 19.39 1.36
CA LEU A 93 -1.74 19.72 0.66
C LEU A 93 -1.99 20.56 -0.61
N ALA A 94 -2.94 20.15 -1.45
CA ALA A 94 -3.28 20.90 -2.66
C ALA A 94 -3.80 22.31 -2.33
N THR A 95 -4.50 22.47 -1.20
CA THR A 95 -4.96 23.78 -0.73
C THR A 95 -3.80 24.67 -0.28
N GLN A 96 -2.85 24.12 0.49
CA GLN A 96 -1.65 24.85 0.90
C GLN A 96 -0.81 25.30 -0.31
N GLN A 97 -0.58 24.41 -1.27
CA GLN A 97 0.16 24.74 -2.50
C GLN A 97 -0.53 25.84 -3.32
N ARG A 98 -1.87 25.79 -3.44
CA ARG A 98 -2.64 26.88 -4.08
C ARG A 98 -2.47 28.20 -3.34
N GLN A 99 -2.46 28.18 -2.00
CA GLN A 99 -2.26 29.38 -1.21
C GLN A 99 -0.85 29.95 -1.40
N HIS A 100 0.18 29.10 -1.42
CA HIS A 100 1.56 29.50 -1.69
C HIS A 100 1.68 30.14 -3.08
N ARG A 101 1.09 29.51 -4.12
CA ARG A 101 1.06 30.09 -5.47
C ARG A 101 0.36 31.44 -5.53
N LYS A 102 -0.80 31.59 -4.88
CA LYS A 102 -1.49 32.89 -4.80
C LYS A 102 -0.61 33.96 -4.16
N THR A 103 0.13 33.61 -3.11
CA THR A 103 1.09 34.53 -2.48
C THR A 103 2.23 34.88 -3.44
N THR A 104 2.78 33.91 -4.18
CA THR A 104 3.81 34.15 -5.21
C THR A 104 3.30 35.06 -6.32
N ASP A 105 2.09 34.83 -6.82
CA ASP A 105 1.49 35.63 -7.90
C ASP A 105 1.28 37.08 -7.43
N TYR A 106 0.74 37.26 -6.22
CA TYR A 106 0.62 38.57 -5.59
C TYR A 106 1.98 39.26 -5.47
N LEU A 107 2.95 38.61 -4.81
CA LEU A 107 4.28 39.18 -4.60
C LEU A 107 4.98 39.50 -5.92
N SER A 108 4.86 38.64 -6.94
CA SER A 108 5.45 38.88 -8.26
C SER A 108 4.91 40.14 -8.92
N GLY A 109 3.62 40.44 -8.74
CA GLY A 109 3.02 41.72 -9.17
C GLY A 109 3.56 42.93 -8.38
N GLU A 110 3.83 42.75 -7.08
CA GLU A 110 4.38 43.81 -6.23
C GLU A 110 5.84 44.13 -6.54
N ILE A 111 6.62 43.18 -7.08
CA ILE A 111 8.05 43.40 -7.39
C ILE A 111 8.23 44.60 -8.32
N ALA A 112 7.41 44.73 -9.37
CA ALA A 112 7.48 45.86 -10.27
C ALA A 112 7.28 47.20 -9.52
N ARG A 113 6.36 47.23 -8.55
CA ARG A 113 6.05 48.44 -7.79
C ARG A 113 7.17 48.86 -6.84
N VAL A 114 7.88 47.90 -6.24
CA VAL A 114 8.87 48.20 -5.18
C VAL A 114 10.28 48.43 -5.69
N ASN A 115 10.54 48.25 -6.99
CA ASN A 115 11.90 48.22 -7.52
C ASN A 115 12.28 49.44 -8.40
N ASP A 116 11.37 50.40 -8.56
CA ASP A 116 11.59 51.56 -9.44
C ASP A 116 12.03 52.83 -8.68
N LEU A 117 11.46 53.08 -7.51
CA LEU A 117 11.61 54.34 -6.76
C LEU A 117 11.98 54.10 -5.30
N TYR A 118 12.82 54.96 -4.74
CA TYR A 118 13.13 54.98 -3.31
C TYR A 118 13.02 56.39 -2.73
N ARG A 119 12.76 56.51 -1.43
CA ARG A 119 12.77 57.79 -0.70
C ARG A 119 13.83 57.72 0.38
N LYS A 120 14.61 58.81 0.55
CA LYS A 120 15.67 58.89 1.58
C LYS A 120 15.12 59.10 3.00
N ALA A 121 13.95 59.70 3.11
CA ALA A 121 13.20 59.93 4.34
C ALA A 121 11.69 59.85 4.04
N LEU A 122 10.85 59.69 5.07
CA LEU A 122 9.41 59.49 4.90
C LEU A 122 8.71 60.66 4.21
N ASP A 123 9.22 61.87 4.42
CA ASP A 123 8.77 63.15 3.86
C ASP A 123 9.51 63.58 2.59
N ALA A 124 10.51 62.82 2.14
CA ALA A 124 11.27 63.13 0.93
C ALA A 124 10.52 62.67 -0.33
N GLU A 125 10.73 63.38 -1.45
CA GLU A 125 10.22 63.00 -2.77
C GLU A 125 10.86 61.68 -3.26
N PRO A 126 10.17 60.81 -4.02
CA PRO A 126 10.79 59.59 -4.50
C PRO A 126 11.79 59.89 -5.61
N GLU A 127 12.94 59.23 -5.52
CA GLU A 127 14.03 59.30 -6.48
C GLU A 127 14.17 57.93 -7.18
N PRO A 128 14.65 57.87 -8.44
CA PRO A 128 14.94 56.61 -9.12
C PRO A 128 15.95 55.78 -8.32
N LEU A 129 15.72 54.46 -8.28
CA LEU A 129 16.62 53.55 -7.60
C LEU A 129 18.02 53.57 -8.26
N PRO A 130 19.12 53.69 -7.49
CA PRO A 130 20.47 53.61 -8.05
C PRO A 130 20.71 52.29 -8.76
N ALA A 131 21.53 52.33 -9.82
CA ALA A 131 21.92 51.12 -10.54
C ALA A 131 22.60 50.13 -9.59
N CYS A 132 22.02 48.94 -9.45
CA CYS A 132 22.60 47.83 -8.68
C CYS A 132 23.13 46.80 -9.67
N VAL A 133 24.43 46.55 -9.60
CA VAL A 133 25.13 45.62 -10.47
C VAL A 133 25.53 44.40 -9.63
N PHE A 134 25.09 43.22 -10.06
CA PHE A 134 25.57 41.96 -9.51
C PHE A 134 26.68 41.43 -10.38
N THR A 135 27.79 41.02 -9.79
CA THR A 135 28.92 40.47 -10.55
C THR A 135 28.68 39.02 -10.95
N ALA A 136 29.37 38.53 -11.98
CA ALA A 136 29.33 37.13 -12.39
C ALA A 136 29.73 36.19 -11.24
N GLY A 137 30.65 36.63 -10.37
CA GLY A 137 31.06 35.91 -9.16
C GLY A 137 29.95 35.83 -8.11
N PHE A 138 29.14 36.87 -7.95
CA PHE A 138 27.94 36.82 -7.09
C PHE A 138 26.98 35.74 -7.57
N VAL A 139 26.67 35.73 -8.87
CA VAL A 139 25.78 34.71 -9.47
C VAL A 139 26.37 33.32 -9.38
N ARG A 140 27.69 33.15 -9.57
CA ARG A 140 28.36 31.86 -9.40
C ARG A 140 28.16 31.31 -8.00
N VAL A 141 28.41 32.10 -6.95
CA VAL A 141 28.22 31.66 -5.56
C VAL A 141 26.74 31.35 -5.29
N TRP A 142 25.81 32.14 -5.84
CA TRP A 142 24.38 31.89 -5.73
C TRP A 142 23.96 30.56 -6.38
N ASP A 143 24.43 30.29 -7.60
CA ASP A 143 24.14 29.04 -8.32
C ASP A 143 24.72 27.83 -7.60
N GLU A 144 25.92 27.96 -7.03
CA GLU A 144 26.55 26.91 -6.22
C GLU A 144 25.74 26.64 -4.94
N ALA A 145 25.26 27.69 -4.27
CA ALA A 145 24.45 27.57 -3.05
C ALA A 145 23.06 26.96 -3.31
N THR A 146 22.45 27.26 -4.46
CA THR A 146 21.14 26.72 -4.86
C THR A 146 21.23 25.34 -5.53
N GLY A 147 22.45 24.87 -5.82
CA GLY A 147 22.69 23.61 -6.52
C GLY A 147 22.46 23.68 -8.04
N ALA A 148 22.22 24.86 -8.61
CA ALA A 148 22.15 25.08 -10.05
C ALA A 148 23.50 24.85 -10.74
N ARG A 149 24.61 24.97 -9.99
CA ARG A 149 25.97 24.71 -10.43
C ARG A 149 26.72 23.89 -9.38
N THR A 150 27.56 22.96 -9.80
CA THR A 150 28.50 22.29 -8.89
C THR A 150 29.66 23.24 -8.54
N PRO A 151 30.11 23.30 -7.27
CA PRO A 151 31.26 24.12 -6.90
C PRO A 151 32.45 23.84 -7.81
N THR A 152 33.01 24.91 -8.37
CA THR A 152 34.17 24.77 -9.27
C THR A 152 35.35 24.24 -8.46
N ALA A 153 35.74 22.99 -8.70
CA ALA A 153 36.95 22.43 -8.10
C ALA A 153 38.18 23.23 -8.56
N LEU A 154 39.06 23.59 -7.63
CA LEU A 154 40.33 24.23 -7.97
C LEU A 154 41.11 23.33 -8.93
N PRO A 155 41.61 23.86 -10.06
CA PRO A 155 42.37 23.05 -11.01
C PRO A 155 43.62 22.48 -10.32
N ALA A 156 43.74 21.15 -10.32
CA ALA A 156 44.96 20.46 -9.94
C ALA A 156 45.99 20.61 -11.06
N ALA A 157 46.56 21.80 -11.19
CA ALA A 157 47.52 22.12 -12.23
C ALA A 157 48.93 21.62 -11.84
N THR A 158 49.58 20.93 -12.77
CA THR A 158 50.95 20.41 -12.64
C THR A 158 52.01 21.52 -12.69
N ASP A 159 51.62 22.72 -13.11
CA ASP A 159 52.46 23.92 -13.25
C ASP A 159 51.85 25.08 -12.43
N PRO A 160 52.53 25.54 -11.37
CA PRO A 160 52.01 26.55 -10.46
C PRO A 160 51.85 27.95 -11.08
N GLU A 161 52.68 28.34 -12.07
CA GLU A 161 52.55 29.66 -12.73
C GLU A 161 51.32 29.68 -13.65
N ARG A 162 51.13 28.61 -14.43
CA ARG A 162 49.93 28.46 -15.26
C ARG A 162 48.66 28.37 -14.40
N ALA A 163 48.73 27.69 -13.26
CA ALA A 163 47.64 27.65 -12.28
C ALA A 163 47.29 29.05 -11.76
N ALA A 164 48.30 29.83 -11.36
CA ALA A 164 48.11 31.18 -10.84
C ALA A 164 47.50 32.12 -11.88
N ALA A 165 47.94 32.04 -13.14
CA ALA A 165 47.39 32.82 -14.25
C ALA A 165 45.92 32.48 -14.52
N GLN A 166 45.57 31.18 -14.53
CA GLN A 166 44.17 30.73 -14.70
C GLN A 166 43.27 31.20 -13.55
N VAL A 167 43.75 31.12 -12.30
CA VAL A 167 43.01 31.59 -11.13
C VAL A 167 42.82 33.11 -11.19
N ALA A 168 43.85 33.87 -11.59
CA ALA A 168 43.73 35.33 -11.74
C ALA A 168 42.71 35.70 -12.82
N GLN A 169 42.73 35.00 -13.96
CA GLN A 169 41.77 35.21 -15.04
C GLN A 169 40.33 34.87 -14.61
N ALA A 170 40.13 33.77 -13.88
CA ALA A 170 38.82 33.40 -13.33
C ALA A 170 38.31 34.45 -12.33
N ARG A 171 39.17 34.99 -11.46
CA ARG A 171 38.79 36.08 -10.54
C ARG A 171 38.43 37.37 -11.27
N ALA A 172 39.12 37.70 -12.34
CA ALA A 172 38.78 38.85 -13.18
C ALA A 172 37.43 38.65 -13.88
N ALA A 173 37.15 37.43 -14.36
CA ALA A 173 35.84 37.08 -14.94
C ALA A 173 34.70 37.21 -13.92
N ASP A 174 34.93 36.82 -12.66
CA ASP A 174 33.95 36.95 -11.56
C ASP A 174 33.60 38.43 -11.23
N GLN A 175 34.38 39.41 -11.69
CA GLN A 175 34.13 40.84 -11.48
C GLN A 175 33.28 41.48 -12.59
N LEU A 176 33.02 40.77 -13.69
CA LEU A 176 32.18 41.27 -14.78
C LEU A 176 30.73 41.43 -14.34
N ASP A 177 30.00 42.35 -14.97
CA ASP A 177 28.55 42.46 -14.81
C ASP A 177 27.88 41.15 -15.25
N SER A 178 27.03 40.59 -14.39
CA SER A 178 26.27 39.38 -14.68
C SER A 178 25.05 39.64 -15.59
N GLY A 179 24.62 40.89 -15.73
CA GLY A 179 23.37 41.26 -16.41
C GLY A 179 22.10 40.91 -15.62
N ILE A 180 22.22 40.40 -14.39
CA ILE A 180 21.09 40.14 -13.52
C ILE A 180 20.65 41.43 -12.83
N SER A 181 19.34 41.68 -12.82
CA SER A 181 18.74 42.84 -12.16
C SER A 181 18.22 42.50 -10.75
N GLN A 182 18.02 43.52 -9.90
CA GLN A 182 17.35 43.37 -8.60
C GLN A 182 15.96 42.74 -8.73
N ASN A 183 15.20 43.13 -9.76
CA ASN A 183 13.90 42.57 -10.09
C ASN A 183 13.99 41.05 -10.34
N THR A 184 14.95 40.62 -11.16
CA THR A 184 15.20 39.20 -11.44
C THR A 184 15.57 38.43 -10.17
N LEU A 185 16.43 39.01 -9.32
CA LEU A 185 16.86 38.38 -8.07
C LEU A 185 15.69 38.21 -7.08
N LEU A 186 14.88 39.26 -6.90
CA LEU A 186 13.72 39.20 -6.02
C LEU A 186 12.65 38.24 -6.55
N ALA A 187 12.44 38.21 -7.87
CA ALA A 187 11.52 37.26 -8.50
C ALA A 187 11.98 35.82 -8.32
N HIS A 188 13.28 35.56 -8.44
CA HIS A 188 13.86 34.26 -8.10
C HIS A 188 13.62 33.93 -6.62
N HIS A 189 13.92 34.85 -5.69
CA HIS A 189 13.74 34.61 -4.26
C HIS A 189 12.29 34.27 -3.88
N VAL A 190 11.31 35.00 -4.44
CA VAL A 190 9.89 34.73 -4.21
C VAL A 190 9.50 33.32 -4.68
N ARG A 191 9.94 32.91 -5.88
CA ARG A 191 9.68 31.55 -6.40
C ARG A 191 10.40 30.47 -5.60
N TYR A 192 11.65 30.71 -5.22
CA TYR A 192 12.43 29.80 -4.39
C TYR A 192 11.78 29.61 -3.01
N ALA A 193 11.27 30.68 -2.40
CA ALA A 193 10.54 30.60 -1.14
C ALA A 193 9.24 29.78 -1.27
N GLU A 194 8.51 29.89 -2.39
CA GLU A 194 7.37 29.02 -2.68
C GLU A 194 7.77 27.55 -2.75
N GLN A 195 8.85 27.24 -3.47
CA GLN A 195 9.36 25.88 -3.59
C GLN A 195 9.74 25.28 -2.23
N CYS A 196 10.43 26.04 -1.38
CA CYS A 196 10.78 25.61 -0.03
C CYS A 196 9.53 25.32 0.82
N LYS A 197 8.53 26.22 0.79
CA LYS A 197 7.26 26.03 1.51
C LYS A 197 6.48 24.82 1.00
N ASN A 198 6.39 24.64 -0.32
CA ASN A 198 5.75 23.47 -0.93
C ASN A 198 6.44 22.16 -0.54
N THR A 199 7.77 22.16 -0.47
CA THR A 199 8.55 21.00 -0.05
C THR A 199 8.31 20.67 1.42
N ALA A 200 8.34 21.68 2.30
CA ALA A 200 8.01 21.51 3.72
C ALA A 200 6.59 20.94 3.90
N ALA A 201 5.59 21.51 3.21
CA ALA A 201 4.21 21.03 3.24
C ALA A 201 4.07 19.57 2.76
N GLN A 202 4.81 19.18 1.72
CA GLN A 202 4.83 17.79 1.25
C GLN A 202 5.44 16.83 2.28
N LEU A 203 6.52 17.25 2.95
CA LEU A 203 7.15 16.46 4.00
C LEU A 203 6.23 16.32 5.21
N ASP A 204 5.58 17.40 5.65
CA ASP A 204 4.61 17.35 6.75
C ASP A 204 3.45 16.41 6.42
N ALA A 205 2.87 16.51 5.21
CA ALA A 205 1.81 15.61 4.76
C ALA A 205 2.26 14.13 4.70
N LEU A 206 3.53 13.88 4.34
CA LEU A 206 4.10 12.53 4.35
C LEU A 206 4.31 12.01 5.78
N ILE A 207 4.76 12.87 6.70
CA ILE A 207 4.92 12.54 8.12
C ILE A 207 3.57 12.18 8.72
N ASP A 208 2.53 12.99 8.48
CA ASP A 208 1.17 12.72 8.95
C ASP A 208 0.64 11.38 8.40
N ALA A 209 0.86 11.12 7.11
CA ALA A 209 0.46 9.86 6.48
C ALA A 209 1.15 8.62 7.08
N VAL A 210 2.37 8.75 7.58
CA VAL A 210 3.18 7.64 8.13
C VAL A 210 2.98 7.49 9.64
N GLN A 211 2.95 8.58 10.40
CA GLN A 211 2.87 8.54 11.87
C GLN A 211 1.48 8.11 12.38
N GLU A 212 0.40 8.48 11.70
CA GLU A 212 -0.95 8.01 12.05
C GLU A 212 -1.21 6.54 11.64
N LYS A 213 -0.19 5.85 11.13
CA LYS A 213 -0.25 4.43 10.75
C LYS A 213 0.17 3.49 11.89
N HIS A 214 0.60 4.02 13.04
CA HIS A 214 0.96 3.29 14.26
C HIS A 214 -0.04 3.53 15.40
#